data_AF-A0AA43LVP4-F1
#
_entry.id   AF-A0AA43LVP4-F1
#
_cell.length_a   1.000
_cell.length_b   1.000
_cell.length_c   1.000
_cell.angle_alpha   90.00
_cell.angle_beta   90.00
_cell.angle_gamma   90.00
#
_symmetry.space_group_name_H-M   'P 1'
#
loop_
_entity.id
_entity.type
_entity.pdbx_description
1 polymer ?
#
loop_
_entity_poly.entity_id
_entity_poly.type
_entity_poly.pdbx_seq_one_letter_code
_entity_poly.pdbx_strand_id
1 'polypeptide(L)'
;MSEHNHVVSKDGNVSMGRVGDVLERIEPQQREQILDNFGEFQQYLSKRIHLAQKIGMGEEQLAVAAEKVADYLANHEEPRNSEQKLLQELWKVGNKEERHRLAHMLVKLARR
;
A
#
# COMPACT_ATOMS: atom_id res chain seq x y z
N MET A 1 7.01 -0.87 -35.90
CA MET A 1 5.62 -1.33 -36.02
C MET A 1 5.03 -1.22 -34.63
N SER A 2 4.09 -0.29 -34.43
CA SER A 2 3.68 0.17 -33.10
C SER A 2 2.68 -0.80 -32.48
N GLU A 3 3.03 -1.33 -31.31
CA GLU A 3 2.14 -2.13 -30.48
C GLU A 3 1.01 -1.25 -29.95
N HIS A 4 -0.24 -1.69 -30.13
CA HIS A 4 -1.42 -1.06 -29.53
C HIS A 4 -1.97 -2.03 -28.48
N ASN A 5 -1.49 -1.89 -27.25
CA ASN A 5 -2.02 -2.61 -26.09
C ASN A 5 -3.24 -1.84 -25.54
N HIS A 6 -4.39 -2.02 -26.18
CA HIS A 6 -5.64 -1.35 -25.78
C HIS A 6 -6.37 -2.20 -24.74
N VAL A 7 -6.24 -1.85 -23.46
CA VAL A 7 -6.85 -2.58 -22.32
C VAL A 7 -8.33 -2.22 -22.13
N VAL A 8 -8.83 -1.21 -22.83
CA VAL A 8 -10.18 -0.66 -22.69
C VAL A 8 -10.92 -0.91 -24.01
N SER A 9 -12.04 -1.63 -24.01
CA SER A 9 -12.92 -1.63 -25.19
C SER A 9 -13.51 -0.23 -25.38
N LYS A 10 -13.81 0.20 -26.62
CA LYS A 10 -14.39 1.52 -26.93
C LYS A 10 -15.66 1.88 -26.12
N ASP A 11 -16.31 0.88 -25.52
CA ASP A 11 -17.54 0.99 -24.73
C ASP A 11 -17.31 1.00 -23.21
N GLY A 12 -16.06 1.09 -22.73
CA GLY A 12 -15.73 1.24 -21.30
C GLY A 12 -15.90 -0.01 -20.43
N ASN A 13 -16.37 -1.14 -21.00
CA ASN A 13 -16.53 -2.39 -20.25
C ASN A 13 -15.19 -3.13 -20.09
N VAL A 14 -14.67 -3.16 -18.86
CA VAL A 14 -13.53 -3.99 -18.46
C VAL A 14 -14.03 -5.40 -18.16
N SER A 15 -13.69 -6.38 -19.01
CA SER A 15 -14.00 -7.78 -18.75
C SER A 15 -13.10 -8.31 -17.62
N MET A 16 -13.70 -8.71 -16.48
CA MET A 16 -12.97 -9.24 -15.30
C MET A 16 -12.04 -10.44 -15.63
N GLY A 17 -12.35 -11.22 -16.68
CA GLY A 17 -11.47 -12.30 -17.15
C GLY A 17 -10.09 -11.84 -17.63
N ARG A 18 -9.94 -10.61 -18.10
CA ARG A 18 -8.67 -10.07 -18.64
C ARG A 18 -7.71 -9.59 -17.55
N VAL A 19 -8.18 -9.40 -16.32
CA VAL A 19 -7.31 -9.00 -15.20
C VAL A 19 -6.39 -10.17 -14.81
N GLY A 20 -6.88 -11.41 -14.89
CA GLY A 20 -6.06 -12.62 -14.72
C GLY A 20 -4.95 -12.69 -15.76
N ASP A 21 -5.28 -12.49 -17.03
CA ASP A 21 -4.31 -12.51 -18.14
C ASP A 21 -3.21 -11.44 -18.01
N VAL A 22 -3.51 -10.29 -17.40
CA VAL A 22 -2.51 -9.23 -17.15
C VAL A 22 -1.57 -9.60 -16.00
N LEU A 23 -2.10 -10.24 -14.95
CA LEU A 23 -1.28 -10.71 -13.82
C LEU A 23 -0.34 -11.85 -14.25
N GLU A 24 -0.76 -12.69 -15.20
CA GLU A 24 0.07 -13.74 -15.82
C GLU A 24 1.20 -13.19 -16.70
N ARG A 25 1.05 -11.96 -17.23
CA ARG A 25 2.05 -11.27 -18.06
C ARG A 25 3.11 -10.52 -17.27
N ILE A 26 3.01 -10.48 -15.94
CA ILE A 26 4.10 -9.94 -15.11
C ILE A 26 5.25 -10.94 -15.16
N GLU A 27 6.36 -10.51 -15.75
CA GLU A 27 7.60 -11.28 -15.82
C GLU A 27 8.00 -11.79 -14.42
N PRO A 28 8.44 -13.05 -14.28
CA PRO A 28 8.78 -13.63 -12.97
C PRO A 28 9.75 -12.78 -12.14
N GLN A 29 10.71 -12.13 -12.79
CA GLN A 29 11.70 -11.27 -12.13
C GLN A 29 11.06 -9.98 -11.58
N GLN A 30 10.12 -9.39 -12.32
CA GLN A 30 9.37 -8.21 -11.86
C GLN A 30 8.45 -8.58 -10.70
N ARG A 31 7.87 -9.78 -10.71
CA ARG A 31 7.07 -10.31 -9.60
C ARG A 31 7.90 -10.45 -8.33
N GLU A 32 9.08 -11.07 -8.43
CA GLU A 32 9.98 -11.27 -7.27
C GLU A 32 10.38 -9.93 -6.65
N GLN A 33 10.76 -8.95 -7.47
CA GLN A 33 11.12 -7.61 -6.99
C GLN A 33 9.96 -6.92 -6.23
N ILE A 34 8.72 -7.05 -6.72
CA ILE A 34 7.55 -6.49 -6.03
C ILE A 34 7.34 -7.21 -4.69
N LEU A 35 7.46 -8.53 -4.65
CA LEU A 35 7.29 -9.33 -3.44
C LEU A 35 8.37 -9.02 -2.39
N ASP A 36 9.62 -8.90 -2.79
CA ASP A 36 10.74 -8.55 -1.92
C ASP A 36 10.55 -7.17 -1.30
N ASN A 37 10.27 -6.14 -2.12
CA ASN A 37 10.04 -4.77 -1.66
C ASN A 37 8.85 -4.68 -0.69
N PHE A 38 7.78 -5.43 -0.97
CA PHE A 38 6.63 -5.48 -0.08
C PHE A 38 6.96 -6.17 1.25
N GLY A 39 7.72 -7.27 1.23
CA GLY A 39 8.18 -7.96 2.43
C GLY A 39 9.04 -7.07 3.33
N GLU A 40 9.99 -6.32 2.75
CA GLU A 40 10.81 -5.34 3.47
C GLU A 40 9.96 -4.25 4.12
N PHE A 41 8.97 -3.72 3.38
CA PHE A 41 8.04 -2.74 3.88
C PHE A 41 7.24 -3.26 5.09
N GLN A 42 6.73 -4.49 5.02
CA GLN A 42 6.01 -5.12 6.13
C GLN A 42 6.90 -5.28 7.38
N GLN A 43 8.15 -5.72 7.21
CA GLN A 43 9.09 -5.86 8.32
C GLN A 43 9.40 -4.52 9.00
N TYR A 44 9.59 -3.45 8.22
CA TYR A 44 9.80 -2.11 8.74
C TYR A 44 8.61 -1.68 9.61
N LEU A 45 7.39 -1.85 9.11
CA LEU A 45 6.17 -1.48 9.82
C LEU A 45 5.99 -2.31 11.10
N SER A 46 6.24 -3.62 11.04
CA SER A 46 6.16 -4.52 12.20
C SER A 46 7.09 -4.12 13.34
N LYS A 47 8.35 -3.77 13.03
CA LYS A 47 9.34 -3.33 14.02
C LYS A 47 8.88 -2.05 14.75
N ARG A 48 8.33 -1.08 14.03
CA ARG A 48 7.84 0.19 14.59
C ARG A 48 6.64 -0.03 15.52
N ILE A 49 5.69 -0.87 15.12
CA ILE A 49 4.50 -1.16 15.91
C ILE A 49 4.83 -1.99 17.16
N HIS A 50 5.72 -2.98 17.05
CA HIS A 50 6.19 -3.74 18.21
C HIS A 50 6.87 -2.86 19.26
N LEU A 51 7.67 -1.87 18.84
CA LEU A 51 8.28 -0.91 19.76
C LEU A 51 7.22 -0.09 20.49
N ALA A 52 6.21 0.40 19.77
CA ALA A 52 5.12 1.18 20.35
C ALA A 52 4.25 0.34 21.32
N GLN A 53 4.05 -0.95 21.05
CA GLN A 53 3.38 -1.86 21.99
C GLN A 53 4.20 -2.09 23.26
N LYS A 54 5.53 -2.26 23.15
CA LYS A 54 6.41 -2.48 24.30
C LYS A 54 6.40 -1.32 25.30
N ILE A 55 6.09 -0.10 24.85
CA ILE A 55 5.95 1.08 25.72
C ILE A 55 4.52 1.27 26.26
N GLY A 56 3.63 0.30 26.04
CA GLY A 56 2.28 0.26 26.64
C GLY A 56 1.17 0.87 25.79
N MET A 57 1.39 1.16 24.51
CA MET A 57 0.33 1.71 23.66
C MET A 57 -0.73 0.67 23.29
N GLY A 58 -1.99 0.99 23.54
CA GLY A 58 -3.15 0.22 23.07
C GLY A 58 -3.41 0.40 21.56
N GLU A 59 -4.30 -0.41 20.98
CA GLU A 59 -4.59 -0.39 19.53
C GLU A 59 -5.01 0.98 18.99
N GLU A 60 -5.89 1.67 19.68
CA GLU A 60 -6.36 2.98 19.24
C GLU A 60 -5.23 4.03 19.29
N GLN A 61 -4.36 3.95 20.31
CA GLN A 61 -3.19 4.82 20.40
C GLN A 61 -2.18 4.54 19.28
N LEU A 62 -2.03 3.27 18.89
CA LEU A 62 -1.21 2.89 17.73
C LEU A 62 -1.81 3.42 16.43
N ALA A 63 -3.13 3.34 16.25
CA ALA A 63 -3.81 3.86 15.08
C ALA A 63 -3.64 5.40 14.97
N VAL A 64 -3.88 6.13 16.07
CA VAL A 64 -3.67 7.59 16.11
C VAL A 64 -2.20 7.99 15.88
N ALA A 65 -1.25 7.21 16.40
CA ALA A 65 0.17 7.43 16.13
C ALA A 65 0.51 7.16 14.65
N ALA A 66 -0.03 6.08 14.08
CA ALA A 66 0.14 5.73 12.68
C ALA A 66 -0.47 6.79 11.75
N GLU A 67 -1.64 7.34 12.08
CA GLU A 67 -2.23 8.47 11.36
C GLU A 67 -1.31 9.68 11.32
N LYS A 68 -0.78 10.12 12.46
CA LYS A 68 0.11 11.29 12.53
C LYS A 68 1.38 11.09 11.72
N VAL A 69 1.94 9.89 11.76
CA VAL A 69 3.12 9.54 10.95
C VAL A 69 2.77 9.53 9.47
N ALA A 70 1.66 8.92 9.09
CA ALA A 70 1.21 8.86 7.71
C ALA A 70 0.86 10.25 7.14
N ASP A 71 0.20 11.11 7.92
CA ASP A 71 -0.05 12.51 7.55
C ASP A 71 1.26 13.29 7.35
N TYR A 72 2.26 13.08 8.20
CA TYR A 72 3.56 13.71 8.04
C TYR A 72 4.24 13.25 6.74
N LEU A 73 4.34 11.94 6.54
CA LEU A 73 4.99 11.32 5.37
C LEU A 73 4.28 11.70 4.07
N ALA A 74 2.94 11.73 4.06
CA ALA A 74 2.16 12.05 2.87
C ALA A 74 2.38 13.49 2.38
N ASN A 75 2.71 14.41 3.30
CA ASN A 75 2.89 15.83 3.01
C ASN A 75 4.37 16.24 2.84
N HIS A 76 5.33 15.50 3.42
CA HIS A 76 6.73 15.95 3.53
C HIS A 76 7.77 14.97 2.98
N GLU A 77 7.41 13.72 2.68
CA GLU A 77 8.37 12.74 2.15
C GLU A 77 8.01 12.27 0.74
N GLU A 78 9.04 12.12 -0.09
CA GLU A 78 8.90 11.45 -1.37
C GLU A 78 8.94 9.92 -1.17
N PRO A 79 8.01 9.18 -1.79
CA PRO A 79 7.96 7.74 -1.66
C PRO A 79 9.17 7.10 -2.34
N ARG A 80 9.82 6.16 -1.64
CA ARG A 80 11.07 5.51 -2.09
C ARG A 80 10.85 4.21 -2.85
N ASN A 81 9.62 3.67 -2.83
CA ASN A 81 9.21 2.50 -3.57
C ASN A 81 7.71 2.59 -3.94
N SER A 82 7.26 1.63 -4.75
CA SER A 82 5.89 1.57 -5.27
C SER A 82 4.84 1.42 -4.17
N GLU A 83 5.15 0.70 -3.09
CA GLU A 83 4.27 0.46 -1.95
C GLU A 83 4.04 1.74 -1.14
N GLN A 84 5.11 2.49 -0.86
CA GLN A 84 5.04 3.79 -0.22
C GLN A 84 4.29 4.79 -1.09
N LYS A 85 4.49 4.74 -2.42
CA LYS A 85 3.74 5.57 -3.37
C LYS A 85 2.25 5.26 -3.32
N LEU A 86 1.88 3.98 -3.37
CA LEU A 86 0.48 3.54 -3.28
C LEU A 86 -0.17 4.02 -1.99
N LEU A 87 0.48 3.82 -0.84
CA LEU A 87 -0.04 4.29 0.44
C LEU A 87 -0.19 5.80 0.49
N GLN A 88 0.78 6.55 -0.03
CA GLN A 88 0.71 8.00 -0.11
C GLN A 88 -0.48 8.48 -0.95
N GLU A 89 -0.70 7.88 -2.12
CA GLU A 89 -1.83 8.25 -2.99
C GLU A 89 -3.18 7.91 -2.34
N LEU A 90 -3.33 6.71 -1.75
CA LEU A 90 -4.52 6.33 -1.00
C LEU A 90 -4.78 7.28 0.17
N TRP A 91 -3.72 7.70 0.87
CA TRP A 91 -3.82 8.65 1.97
C TRP A 91 -4.29 10.02 1.49
N LYS A 92 -3.72 10.54 0.39
CA LYS A 92 -4.07 11.85 -0.18
C LYS A 92 -5.54 11.91 -0.61
N VAL A 93 -6.05 10.87 -1.26
CA VAL A 93 -7.44 10.85 -1.76
C VAL A 93 -8.47 10.52 -0.67
N GLY A 94 -8.07 9.81 0.38
CA GLY A 94 -8.97 9.41 1.46
C GLY A 94 -9.41 10.59 2.33
N ASN A 95 -10.65 10.55 2.81
CA ASN A 95 -11.15 11.44 3.86
C ASN A 95 -10.65 10.99 5.25
N LYS A 96 -11.00 11.73 6.31
CA LYS A 96 -10.53 11.44 7.68
C LYS A 96 -10.89 10.04 8.17
N GLU A 97 -12.11 9.58 7.91
CA GLU A 97 -12.55 8.25 8.33
C GLU A 97 -11.82 7.14 7.55
N GLU A 98 -11.65 7.34 6.24
CA GLU A 98 -10.94 6.38 5.38
C GLU A 98 -9.47 6.25 5.76
N ARG A 99 -8.78 7.37 6.05
CA ARG A 99 -7.41 7.39 6.58
C ARG A 99 -7.31 6.67 7.92
N HIS A 100 -8.27 6.89 8.82
CA HIS A 100 -8.34 6.19 10.09
C HIS A 100 -8.45 4.67 9.91
N ARG A 101 -9.37 4.22 9.05
CA ARG A 101 -9.52 2.80 8.73
C ARG A 101 -8.27 2.23 8.06
N LEU A 102 -7.63 2.98 7.17
CA LEU A 102 -6.37 2.58 6.53
C LEU A 102 -5.26 2.42 7.55
N ALA A 103 -5.12 3.32 8.53
CA ALA A 103 -4.17 3.18 9.64
C ALA A 103 -4.41 1.89 10.43
N HIS A 104 -5.67 1.60 10.77
CA HIS A 104 -6.04 0.33 11.42
C HIS A 104 -5.67 -0.90 10.58
N MET A 105 -5.85 -0.85 9.27
CA MET A 105 -5.46 -1.94 8.37
C MET A 105 -3.93 -2.12 8.32
N LEU A 106 -3.16 -1.03 8.32
CA LEU A 106 -1.71 -1.08 8.38
C LEU A 106 -1.22 -1.69 9.69
N VAL A 107 -1.86 -1.36 10.82
CA VAL A 107 -1.54 -1.98 12.12
C VAL A 107 -1.77 -3.49 12.09
N LYS A 108 -2.89 -3.94 11.49
CA LYS A 108 -3.18 -5.37 11.34
C LYS A 108 -2.21 -6.06 10.40
N LEU A 109 -1.87 -5.43 9.27
CA LEU A 109 -0.91 -5.95 8.28
C LEU A 109 0.47 -6.20 8.90
N ALA A 110 0.92 -5.28 9.76
CA ALA A 110 2.22 -5.36 10.42
C ALA A 110 2.33 -6.47 11.48
N ARG A 111 1.19 -7.02 11.91
CA ARG A 111 1.09 -8.10 12.91
C ARG A 111 0.91 -9.48 12.28
N ARG A 112 0.78 -9.54 10.96
CA ARG A 112 0.69 -10.78 10.21
C ARG A 112 2.06 -11.44 10.13
#